data_AF-X0V9R3-F1
#
_entry.id   AF-X0V9R3-F1
#
_cell.length_a   1.000
_cell.length_b   1.000
_cell.length_c   1.000
_cell.angle_alpha   90.00
_cell.angle_beta   90.00
_cell.angle_gamma   90.00
#
_symmetry.space_group_name_H-M   'P 1'
#
loop_
_entity.id
_entity.type
_entity.pdbx_description
1 polymer ?
#
loop_
_entity_poly.entity_id
_entity_poly.type
_entity_poly.pdbx_seq_one_letter_code
_entity_poly.pdbx_strand_id
1 'polypeptide(L)'
;RLESNGDVLDYTWNWVDEVNADPILSVLRSPRLSCNVEGPLAAKMAFACGNYLNVFPRTPDRENGTSLISEIPELSKAVKECTVLRRQFLDYFVDGNLIGDSVLTEPTTAFVRAHVLSDRMLVFVLNDRDKSQNVEIKSDFRLWLPRADNSRYEVKYYDWSGKLVETTTAREPEWFGITRKLAPCELALFEIQAR
;
A
#
# COMPACT_ATOMS: atom_id res chain seq x y z
N ARG A 1 5.65 14.89 19.81
CA ARG A 1 6.22 15.45 18.56
C ARG A 1 6.21 14.30 17.56
N LEU A 2 5.44 14.38 16.47
CA LEU A 2 5.38 13.30 15.47
C LEU A 2 6.73 13.18 14.77
N GLU A 3 7.08 12.01 14.21
CA GLU A 3 8.29 11.83 13.39
C GLU A 3 8.37 12.85 12.23
N SER A 4 7.22 13.23 11.67
CA SER A 4 7.10 14.34 10.69
C SER A 4 7.57 15.70 11.20
N ASN A 5 7.73 15.86 12.51
CA ASN A 5 8.14 17.10 13.19
C ASN A 5 9.59 16.99 13.72
N GLY A 6 10.29 15.90 13.41
CA GLY A 6 11.69 15.69 13.73
C GLY A 6 12.58 16.22 12.61
N ASP A 7 13.53 17.09 12.96
CA ASP A 7 14.53 17.61 12.02
C ASP A 7 15.59 16.56 11.65
N VAL A 8 15.57 15.41 12.32
CA VAL A 8 16.49 14.28 12.15
C VAL A 8 15.65 13.00 12.08
N LEU A 9 15.80 12.23 11.01
CA LEU A 9 15.23 10.89 10.90
C LEU A 9 16.06 9.95 11.79
N ASP A 10 15.49 9.47 12.90
CA ASP A 10 16.19 8.52 13.77
C ASP A 10 15.97 7.09 13.27
N TYR A 11 16.87 6.63 12.40
CA TYR A 11 16.84 5.32 11.73
C TYR A 11 17.02 4.11 12.67
N THR A 12 17.23 4.31 13.97
CA THR A 12 17.97 3.30 14.77
C THR A 12 17.15 2.31 15.59
N TRP A 13 15.81 2.35 15.64
CA TRP A 13 15.10 1.56 16.69
C TRP A 13 13.90 0.71 16.30
N ASN A 14 13.34 0.79 15.09
CA ASN A 14 12.15 -0.01 14.71
C ASN A 14 12.38 -0.89 13.49
N TRP A 15 13.46 -1.69 13.55
CA TRP A 15 13.82 -2.62 12.50
C TRP A 15 12.96 -3.86 12.62
N VAL A 16 12.16 -4.10 11.58
CA VAL A 16 11.41 -5.34 11.44
C VAL A 16 11.71 -5.94 10.07
N ASP A 17 11.65 -7.25 10.00
CA ASP A 17 11.46 -7.92 8.72
C ASP A 17 9.96 -7.86 8.35
N GLU A 18 9.49 -8.70 7.43
CA GLU A 18 8.09 -8.72 6.95
C GLU A 18 7.10 -9.16 8.05
N VAL A 19 6.86 -8.30 9.03
CA VAL A 19 5.90 -8.50 10.12
C VAL A 19 4.62 -7.73 9.81
N ASN A 20 3.47 -8.39 9.94
CA ASN A 20 2.19 -7.70 9.91
C ASN A 20 2.00 -6.89 11.21
N ALA A 21 2.32 -5.61 11.14
CA ALA A 21 2.15 -4.65 12.23
C ALA A 21 0.92 -3.75 12.06
N ASP A 22 0.05 -4.05 11.09
CA ASP A 22 -1.10 -3.18 10.77
C ASP A 22 -2.03 -2.92 11.96
N PRO A 23 -2.31 -3.89 12.86
CA PRO A 23 -3.12 -3.62 14.06
C PRO A 23 -2.50 -2.53 14.94
N ILE A 24 -1.18 -2.48 15.04
CA ILE A 24 -0.47 -1.46 15.81
C ILE A 24 -0.44 -0.15 15.03
N LEU A 25 -0.08 -0.19 13.75
CA LEU A 25 0.07 0.99 12.89
C LEU A 25 -1.26 1.69 12.58
N SER A 26 -2.39 0.98 12.69
CA SER A 26 -3.73 1.57 12.58
C SER A 26 -4.09 2.49 13.75
N VAL A 27 -3.45 2.29 14.92
CA VAL A 27 -3.70 3.08 16.14
C VAL A 27 -2.54 4.03 16.40
N LEU A 28 -1.30 3.55 16.28
CA LEU A 28 -0.08 4.32 16.49
C LEU A 28 0.43 4.86 15.16
N ARG A 29 0.17 6.15 14.93
CA ARG A 29 0.67 6.86 13.73
C ARG A 29 2.19 7.04 13.71
N SER A 30 2.85 6.91 14.85
CA SER A 30 4.28 7.15 15.04
C SER A 30 4.79 6.31 16.21
N PRO A 31 6.04 5.79 16.14
CA PRO A 31 6.92 5.82 14.98
C PRO A 31 6.43 4.89 13.86
N ARG A 32 6.77 5.18 12.60
CA ARG A 32 6.55 4.20 11.53
C ARG A 32 7.65 3.14 11.58
N LEU A 33 7.31 1.93 11.16
CA LEU A 33 8.29 0.85 11.11
C LEU A 33 9.22 1.01 9.91
N SER A 34 10.48 0.63 10.11
CA SER A 34 11.43 0.46 9.04
C SER A 34 11.50 -1.03 8.69
N CYS A 35 11.08 -1.37 7.48
CA CYS A 35 11.04 -2.75 7.00
C CYS A 35 12.29 -3.04 6.17
N ASN A 36 13.03 -4.08 6.53
CA ASN A 36 14.06 -4.63 5.65
C ASN A 36 13.40 -5.23 4.43
N VAL A 37 13.83 -4.82 3.24
CA VAL A 37 13.28 -5.35 1.98
C VAL A 37 14.40 -5.90 1.12
N GLU A 38 14.32 -7.20 0.83
CA GLU A 38 15.31 -7.94 0.05
C GLU A 38 14.85 -8.19 -1.39
N GLY A 39 13.55 -8.07 -1.67
CA GLY A 39 12.97 -8.36 -2.98
C GLY A 39 11.80 -7.46 -3.39
N PRO A 40 11.36 -7.54 -4.66
CA PRO A 40 10.29 -6.69 -5.20
C PRO A 40 8.97 -6.81 -4.42
N LEU A 41 8.60 -8.04 -4.03
CA LEU A 41 7.37 -8.31 -3.30
C LEU A 41 7.39 -7.63 -1.92
N ALA A 42 8.47 -7.87 -1.15
CA ALA A 42 8.73 -7.25 0.14
C ALA A 42 8.61 -5.72 0.09
N ALA A 43 9.27 -5.10 -0.91
CA ALA A 43 9.25 -3.66 -1.13
C ALA A 43 7.83 -3.13 -1.36
N LYS A 44 7.04 -3.82 -2.19
CA LYS A 44 5.67 -3.40 -2.52
C LYS A 44 4.69 -3.61 -1.37
N MET A 45 4.83 -4.71 -0.61
CA MET A 45 4.03 -4.95 0.60
C MET A 45 4.31 -3.89 1.67
N ALA A 46 5.58 -3.67 2.00
CA ALA A 46 5.99 -2.66 2.98
C ALA A 46 5.60 -1.25 2.54
N PHE A 47 5.70 -0.94 1.25
CA PHE A 47 5.21 0.31 0.68
C PHE A 47 3.70 0.48 0.88
N ALA A 48 2.90 -0.53 0.57
CA ALA A 48 1.44 -0.46 0.74
C ALA A 48 1.01 -0.33 2.21
N CYS A 49 1.80 -0.86 3.16
CA CYS A 49 1.63 -0.61 4.60
C CYS A 49 2.05 0.81 5.05
N GLY A 50 2.74 1.58 4.20
CA GLY A 50 3.25 2.91 4.54
C GLY A 50 4.53 2.91 5.39
N ASN A 51 5.25 1.80 5.42
CA ASN A 51 6.51 1.66 6.15
C ASN A 51 7.65 2.44 5.48
N TYR A 52 8.69 2.76 6.25
CA TYR A 52 9.98 3.11 5.68
C TYR A 52 10.62 1.85 5.09
N LEU A 53 11.22 1.98 3.91
CA LEU A 53 11.90 0.87 3.24
C LEU A 53 13.39 0.94 3.56
N ASN A 54 13.88 -0.02 4.33
CA ASN A 54 15.31 -0.27 4.48
C ASN A 54 15.75 -1.24 3.38
N VAL A 55 16.24 -0.69 2.27
CA VAL A 55 16.63 -1.49 1.10
C VAL A 55 18.01 -2.08 1.35
N PHE A 56 18.04 -3.33 1.81
CA PHE A 56 19.25 -4.00 2.28
C PHE A 56 19.36 -5.42 1.68
N PRO A 57 19.51 -5.53 0.35
CA PRO A 57 19.50 -6.83 -0.29
C PRO A 57 20.72 -7.64 0.10
N ARG A 58 20.51 -8.89 0.53
CA ARG A 58 21.59 -9.75 1.01
C ARG A 58 22.34 -10.45 -0.12
N THR A 59 23.64 -10.66 0.09
CA THR A 59 24.49 -11.51 -0.75
C THR A 59 25.44 -12.28 0.17
N PRO A 60 25.14 -13.57 0.44
CA PRO A 60 25.85 -14.35 1.46
C PRO A 60 27.38 -14.40 1.31
N ASP A 61 27.89 -14.23 0.09
CA ASP A 61 29.30 -14.45 -0.25
C ASP A 61 30.17 -13.17 -0.26
N ARG A 62 29.65 -12.00 0.17
CA ARG A 62 30.42 -10.73 0.27
C ARG A 62 30.75 -10.37 1.72
N GLU A 63 31.87 -9.68 1.96
CA GLU A 63 32.41 -9.35 3.30
C GLU A 63 31.43 -8.62 4.25
N ASN A 64 30.39 -7.96 3.73
CA ASN A 64 29.33 -7.31 4.52
C ASN A 64 27.92 -7.88 4.25
N GLY A 65 27.83 -9.01 3.56
CA GLY A 65 26.58 -9.72 3.30
C GLY A 65 25.52 -8.94 2.50
N THR A 66 25.88 -7.82 1.85
CA THR A 66 24.95 -6.91 1.16
C THR A 66 25.38 -6.53 -0.25
N SER A 67 24.38 -6.33 -1.10
CA SER A 67 24.52 -5.87 -2.48
C SER A 67 24.03 -4.43 -2.66
N LEU A 68 24.48 -3.77 -3.71
CA LEU A 68 23.90 -2.50 -4.12
C LEU A 68 22.52 -2.76 -4.74
N ILE A 69 21.54 -1.89 -4.50
CA ILE A 69 20.21 -1.98 -5.15
C ILE A 69 20.32 -2.01 -6.68
N SER A 70 21.34 -1.36 -7.26
CA SER A 70 21.60 -1.38 -8.70
C SER A 70 22.00 -2.76 -9.24
N GLU A 71 22.46 -3.67 -8.38
CA GLU A 71 22.80 -5.05 -8.73
C GLU A 71 21.58 -5.98 -8.72
N ILE A 72 20.41 -5.49 -8.25
CA ILE A 72 19.14 -6.23 -8.27
C ILE A 72 18.10 -5.42 -9.06
N PRO A 73 18.10 -5.53 -10.39
CA PRO A 73 17.29 -4.69 -11.27
C PRO A 73 15.80 -4.69 -10.94
N GLU A 74 15.25 -5.84 -10.55
CA GLU A 74 13.84 -6.02 -10.21
C GLU A 74 13.46 -5.27 -8.93
N LEU A 75 14.32 -5.29 -7.92
CA LEU A 75 14.14 -4.52 -6.68
C LEU A 75 14.28 -3.02 -6.94
N SER A 76 15.29 -2.63 -7.73
CA SER A 76 15.46 -1.24 -8.17
C SER A 76 14.22 -0.72 -8.91
N LYS A 77 13.67 -1.54 -9.81
CA LYS A 77 12.43 -1.23 -10.54
C LYS A 77 11.25 -1.08 -9.59
N ALA A 78 11.04 -2.02 -8.67
CA ALA A 78 9.94 -1.98 -7.70
C ALA A 78 10.01 -0.72 -6.82
N VAL A 79 11.19 -0.37 -6.30
CA VAL A 79 11.37 0.85 -5.49
C VAL A 79 11.07 2.12 -6.29
N LYS A 80 11.46 2.18 -7.57
CA LYS A 80 11.12 3.31 -8.45
C LYS A 80 9.62 3.42 -8.71
N GLU A 81 8.94 2.30 -8.96
CA GLU A 81 7.47 2.25 -9.11
C GLU A 81 6.78 2.75 -7.83
N CYS A 82 7.18 2.23 -6.66
CA CYS A 82 6.69 2.70 -5.36
C CYS A 82 6.93 4.19 -5.17
N THR A 83 8.07 4.74 -5.60
CA THR A 83 8.38 6.17 -5.49
C THR A 83 7.43 7.04 -6.31
N VAL A 84 7.07 6.60 -7.53
CA VAL A 84 6.10 7.31 -8.37
C VAL A 84 4.73 7.36 -7.68
N LEU A 85 4.25 6.20 -7.23
CA LEU A 85 2.97 6.10 -6.51
C LEU A 85 2.99 6.89 -5.19
N ARG A 86 4.10 6.83 -4.43
CA ARG A 86 4.28 7.57 -3.17
C ARG A 86 4.10 9.06 -3.37
N ARG A 87 4.63 9.61 -4.46
CA ARG A 87 4.52 11.03 -4.79
C ARG A 87 3.08 11.41 -5.13
N GLN A 88 2.41 10.58 -5.91
CA GLN A 88 1.03 10.82 -6.34
C GLN A 88 0.03 10.75 -5.17
N PHE A 89 0.26 9.82 -4.24
CA PHE A 89 -0.67 9.54 -3.14
C PHE A 89 -0.11 9.94 -1.77
N LEU A 90 0.81 10.92 -1.73
CA LEU A 90 1.58 11.30 -0.54
C LEU A 90 0.71 11.54 0.70
N ASP A 91 -0.40 12.25 0.53
CA ASP A 91 -1.31 12.65 1.61
C ASP A 91 -1.86 11.46 2.39
N TYR A 92 -2.20 10.34 1.72
CA TYR A 92 -2.73 9.14 2.38
C TYR A 92 -1.75 8.57 3.40
N PHE A 93 -0.46 8.66 3.11
CA PHE A 93 0.56 8.14 4.00
C PHE A 93 1.00 9.15 5.05
N VAL A 94 0.83 10.45 4.83
CA VAL A 94 1.28 11.49 5.78
C VAL A 94 0.16 11.79 6.78
N ASP A 95 -1.05 12.00 6.28
CA ASP A 95 -2.19 12.46 7.06
C ASP A 95 -3.29 11.39 7.22
N GLY A 96 -3.27 10.36 6.39
CA GLY A 96 -4.22 9.24 6.44
C GLY A 96 -3.92 8.23 7.55
N ASN A 97 -4.88 7.33 7.78
CA ASN A 97 -4.76 6.20 8.70
C ASN A 97 -4.73 4.89 7.90
N LEU A 98 -3.73 4.05 8.16
CA LEU A 98 -3.71 2.67 7.69
C LEU A 98 -4.83 1.89 8.38
N ILE A 99 -5.67 1.20 7.60
CA ILE A 99 -6.70 0.27 8.11
C ILE A 99 -6.43 -1.19 7.69
N GLY A 100 -5.28 -1.45 7.08
CA GLY A 100 -4.87 -2.80 6.70
C GLY A 100 -5.82 -3.44 5.68
N ASP A 101 -6.08 -4.73 5.85
CA ASP A 101 -7.06 -5.50 5.09
C ASP A 101 -8.48 -5.40 5.66
N SER A 102 -8.72 -4.61 6.73
CA SER A 102 -10.07 -4.42 7.29
C SER A 102 -11.03 -3.74 6.33
N VAL A 103 -10.52 -3.15 5.25
CA VAL A 103 -11.35 -2.69 4.11
C VAL A 103 -12.19 -3.82 3.49
N LEU A 104 -11.73 -5.07 3.61
CA LEU A 104 -12.37 -6.22 3.02
C LEU A 104 -13.53 -6.74 3.88
N THR A 105 -14.68 -6.99 3.25
CA THR A 105 -15.78 -7.74 3.89
C THR A 105 -15.62 -9.25 3.76
N GLU A 106 -14.82 -9.70 2.79
CA GLU A 106 -14.47 -11.10 2.56
C GLU A 106 -12.97 -11.22 2.21
N PRO A 107 -12.29 -12.30 2.60
CA PRO A 107 -10.90 -12.54 2.18
C PRO A 107 -10.76 -12.57 0.65
N THR A 108 -9.60 -12.15 0.15
CA THR A 108 -9.25 -12.20 -1.27
C THR A 108 -7.97 -12.99 -1.51
N THR A 109 -7.66 -13.30 -2.77
CA THR A 109 -6.50 -14.12 -3.16
C THR A 109 -5.17 -13.35 -3.18
N ALA A 110 -5.23 -12.03 -3.00
CA ALA A 110 -4.12 -11.10 -3.12
C ALA A 110 -3.83 -10.36 -1.80
N PHE A 111 -2.68 -9.69 -1.73
CA PHE A 111 -2.37 -8.80 -0.63
C PHE A 111 -3.08 -7.45 -0.80
N VAL A 112 -3.84 -7.03 0.21
CA VAL A 112 -4.62 -5.77 0.18
C VAL A 112 -4.34 -4.92 1.40
N ARG A 113 -4.09 -3.62 1.19
CA ARG A 113 -3.97 -2.64 2.26
C ARG A 113 -4.70 -1.36 1.90
N ALA A 114 -5.38 -0.76 2.86
CA ALA A 114 -6.06 0.51 2.64
C ALA A 114 -5.65 1.59 3.63
N HIS A 115 -5.70 2.83 3.15
CA HIS A 115 -5.51 4.04 3.93
C HIS A 115 -6.75 4.91 3.81
N VAL A 116 -7.23 5.47 4.92
CA VAL A 116 -8.37 6.39 4.96
C VAL A 116 -7.86 7.80 5.25
N LEU A 117 -8.27 8.76 4.42
CA LEU A 117 -7.96 10.18 4.54
C LEU A 117 -9.26 10.98 4.43
N SER A 118 -9.82 11.37 5.57
CA SER A 118 -11.10 12.11 5.67
C SER A 118 -12.26 11.42 4.94
N ASP A 119 -12.71 11.97 3.82
CA ASP A 119 -13.79 11.51 2.94
C ASP A 119 -13.28 10.64 1.78
N ARG A 120 -12.01 10.24 1.81
CA ARG A 120 -11.37 9.42 0.78
C ARG A 120 -10.67 8.20 1.35
N MET A 121 -10.56 7.16 0.54
CA MET A 121 -9.87 5.92 0.88
C MET A 121 -9.03 5.48 -0.32
N LEU A 122 -7.79 5.05 -0.07
CA LEU A 122 -6.90 4.47 -1.05
C LEU A 122 -6.66 3.00 -0.72
N VAL A 123 -7.01 2.11 -1.64
CA VAL A 123 -6.84 0.66 -1.52
C VAL A 123 -5.75 0.21 -2.48
N PHE A 124 -4.71 -0.41 -1.94
CA PHE A 124 -3.66 -1.10 -2.69
C PHE A 124 -4.03 -2.56 -2.84
N VAL A 125 -3.91 -3.09 -4.05
CA VAL A 125 -4.08 -4.51 -4.37
C VAL A 125 -2.81 -5.01 -5.05
N LEU A 126 -2.10 -5.92 -4.41
CA LEU A 126 -0.84 -6.48 -4.88
C LEU A 126 -1.02 -7.96 -5.18
N ASN A 127 -0.72 -8.38 -6.41
CA ASN A 127 -0.63 -9.80 -6.72
C ASN A 127 0.64 -10.39 -6.09
N ASP A 128 0.48 -11.03 -4.94
CA ASP A 128 1.50 -11.73 -4.17
C ASP A 128 1.67 -13.20 -4.60
N ARG A 129 1.01 -13.61 -5.69
CA ARG A 129 1.11 -14.96 -6.26
C ARG A 129 2.10 -14.99 -7.42
N ASP A 130 2.60 -16.19 -7.70
CA ASP A 130 3.50 -16.51 -8.82
C ASP A 130 2.80 -16.55 -10.19
N LYS A 131 1.47 -16.46 -10.21
CA LYS A 131 0.64 -16.48 -11.42
C LYS A 131 -0.15 -15.19 -11.59
N SER A 132 -0.42 -14.84 -12.84
CA SER A 132 -1.29 -13.70 -13.13
C SER A 132 -2.74 -13.98 -12.74
N GLN A 133 -3.43 -12.98 -12.19
CA GLN A 133 -4.83 -13.11 -11.78
C GLN A 133 -5.59 -11.78 -11.86
N ASN A 134 -6.91 -11.87 -12.02
CA ASN A 134 -7.82 -10.79 -11.63
C ASN A 134 -8.13 -10.97 -10.15
N VAL A 135 -8.17 -9.86 -9.40
CA VAL A 135 -8.45 -9.89 -7.96
C VAL A 135 -9.80 -9.25 -7.72
N GLU A 136 -10.67 -9.98 -7.04
CA GLU A 136 -11.97 -9.49 -6.59
C GLU A 136 -11.82 -8.84 -5.21
N ILE A 137 -12.46 -7.69 -5.04
CA ILE A 137 -12.46 -6.90 -3.81
C ILE A 137 -13.91 -6.64 -3.43
N LYS A 138 -14.26 -6.98 -2.20
CA LYS A 138 -15.56 -6.66 -1.59
C LYS A 138 -15.33 -5.79 -0.37
N SER A 139 -16.05 -4.68 -0.27
CA SER A 139 -15.90 -3.70 0.81
C SER A 139 -17.27 -3.14 1.19
N ASP A 140 -17.41 -2.70 2.44
CA ASP A 140 -18.52 -1.84 2.87
C ASP A 140 -17.95 -0.45 3.20
N PHE A 141 -18.27 0.53 2.35
CA PHE A 141 -17.74 1.87 2.50
C PHE A 141 -18.28 2.62 3.72
N ARG A 142 -19.41 2.23 4.33
CA ARG A 142 -19.96 2.93 5.52
C ARG A 142 -19.01 2.93 6.70
N LEU A 143 -18.23 1.86 6.85
CA LEU A 143 -17.30 1.70 7.96
C LEU A 143 -16.14 2.70 7.88
N TRP A 144 -15.75 3.06 6.67
CA TRP A 144 -14.52 3.82 6.41
C TRP A 144 -14.80 5.25 5.91
N LEU A 145 -15.95 5.46 5.27
CA LEU A 145 -16.38 6.71 4.65
C LEU A 145 -17.81 7.10 5.13
N PRO A 146 -18.03 7.30 6.43
CA PRO A 146 -19.38 7.46 7.01
C PRO A 146 -20.10 8.75 6.61
N ARG A 147 -19.42 9.69 5.92
CA ARG A 147 -19.94 11.01 5.56
C ARG A 147 -20.43 11.11 4.11
N ALA A 148 -20.60 10.00 3.40
CA ALA A 148 -21.11 10.03 2.03
C ALA A 148 -22.57 10.51 1.99
N ASP A 149 -22.83 11.60 1.27
CA ASP A 149 -24.17 12.13 1.10
C ASP A 149 -24.94 11.18 0.15
N ASN A 150 -26.03 10.61 0.66
CA ASN A 150 -26.86 9.65 -0.08
C ASN A 150 -26.10 8.40 -0.58
N SER A 151 -25.05 7.97 0.12
CA SER A 151 -24.27 6.77 -0.24
C SER A 151 -23.70 6.81 -1.66
N ARG A 152 -23.29 8.00 -2.14
CA ARG A 152 -22.63 8.14 -3.43
C ARG A 152 -21.12 8.11 -3.26
N TYR A 153 -20.48 7.27 -4.05
CA TYR A 153 -19.03 7.13 -4.04
C TYR A 153 -18.49 7.19 -5.45
N GLU A 154 -17.44 7.98 -5.67
CA GLU A 154 -16.63 7.92 -6.87
C GLU A 154 -15.49 6.94 -6.64
N VAL A 155 -15.30 6.00 -7.55
CA VAL A 155 -14.23 5.01 -7.49
C VAL A 155 -13.34 5.19 -8.70
N LYS A 156 -12.07 5.50 -8.47
CA LYS A 156 -11.03 5.61 -9.50
C LYS A 156 -10.13 4.41 -9.43
N TYR A 157 -9.92 3.75 -10.57
CA TYR A 157 -9.00 2.63 -10.72
C TYR A 157 -7.72 3.09 -11.41
N TYR A 158 -6.58 2.84 -10.77
CA TYR A 158 -5.26 3.14 -11.30
C TYR A 158 -4.44 1.86 -11.52
N ASP A 159 -3.63 1.84 -12.58
CA ASP A 159 -2.64 0.78 -12.78
C ASP A 159 -1.38 0.98 -11.91
N TRP A 160 -0.45 0.03 -11.98
CA TRP A 160 0.82 0.05 -11.23
C TRP A 160 1.70 1.28 -11.51
N SER A 161 1.48 1.98 -12.64
CA SER A 161 2.23 3.20 -12.98
C SER A 161 1.60 4.47 -12.38
N GLY A 162 0.45 4.34 -11.72
CA GLY A 162 -0.32 5.46 -11.19
C GLY A 162 -1.22 6.12 -12.23
N LYS A 163 -1.34 5.54 -13.43
CA LYS A 163 -2.21 6.07 -14.48
C LYS A 163 -3.66 5.73 -14.16
N LEU A 164 -4.53 6.74 -14.23
CA LEU A 164 -5.98 6.55 -14.13
C LEU A 164 -6.46 5.74 -15.34
N VAL A 165 -7.09 4.61 -15.06
CA VAL A 165 -7.57 3.67 -16.07
C VAL A 165 -9.08 3.77 -16.22
N GLU A 166 -9.81 3.93 -15.12
CA GLU A 166 -11.26 3.96 -15.10
C GLU A 166 -11.78 4.79 -13.94
N THR A 167 -12.96 5.39 -14.10
CA THR A 167 -13.72 6.02 -13.01
C THR A 167 -15.15 5.52 -13.08
N THR A 168 -15.64 5.01 -11.95
CA THR A 168 -17.00 4.51 -11.81
C THR A 168 -17.68 5.20 -10.63
N THR A 169 -18.99 5.03 -10.52
CA THR A 169 -19.78 5.55 -9.39
C THR A 169 -20.51 4.39 -8.74
N ALA A 170 -20.33 4.23 -7.43
CA ALA A 170 -21.15 3.34 -6.61
C ALA A 170 -22.27 4.15 -5.96
N ARG A 171 -23.49 3.61 -5.97
CA ARG A 171 -24.69 4.21 -5.34
C ARG A 171 -25.13 3.47 -4.08
N GLU A 172 -24.42 2.40 -3.75
CA GLU A 172 -24.60 1.58 -2.57
C GLU A 172 -23.25 1.51 -1.86
N PRO A 173 -23.25 1.38 -0.52
CA PRO A 173 -22.02 1.29 0.25
C PRO A 173 -21.36 -0.07 0.15
N GLU A 174 -22.11 -1.14 -0.08
CA GLU A 174 -21.59 -2.44 -0.45
C GLU A 174 -21.00 -2.35 -1.86
N TRP A 175 -19.68 -2.45 -1.95
CA TRP A 175 -18.95 -2.31 -3.19
C TRP A 175 -18.26 -3.61 -3.58
N PHE A 176 -18.33 -3.90 -4.89
CA PHE A 176 -17.58 -4.96 -5.53
C PHE A 176 -16.69 -4.36 -6.63
N GLY A 177 -15.41 -4.65 -6.56
CA GLY A 177 -14.42 -4.28 -7.56
C GLY A 177 -13.67 -5.49 -8.08
N ILE A 178 -13.22 -5.41 -9.32
CA ILE A 178 -12.30 -6.38 -9.91
C ILE A 178 -11.14 -5.65 -10.56
N THR A 179 -9.91 -6.08 -10.28
CA THR A 179 -8.74 -5.53 -10.95
C THR A 179 -8.71 -5.96 -12.42
N ARG A 180 -7.95 -5.24 -13.25
CA ARG A 180 -7.42 -5.87 -14.47
C ARG A 180 -6.49 -7.02 -14.10
N LYS A 181 -6.14 -7.86 -15.07
CA LYS A 181 -5.25 -8.99 -14.85
C LYS A 181 -3.88 -8.47 -14.40
N LEU A 182 -3.49 -8.77 -13.16
CA LEU A 182 -2.22 -8.40 -12.57
C LEU A 182 -1.21 -9.52 -12.78
N ALA A 183 -0.02 -9.19 -13.29
CA ALA A 183 1.14 -10.07 -13.26
C ALA A 183 1.65 -10.27 -11.82
N PRO A 184 2.49 -11.29 -11.56
CA PRO A 184 3.16 -11.44 -10.27
C PRO A 184 3.86 -10.15 -9.84
N CYS A 185 3.72 -9.78 -8.57
CA CYS A 185 4.24 -8.53 -7.99
C CYS A 185 3.71 -7.24 -8.64
N GLU A 186 2.61 -7.26 -9.40
CA GLU A 186 2.00 -6.06 -9.96
C GLU A 186 0.98 -5.44 -8.99
N LEU A 187 0.93 -4.11 -8.95
CA LEU A 187 0.01 -3.33 -8.13
C LEU A 187 -1.17 -2.83 -8.97
N ALA A 188 -2.32 -2.74 -8.32
CA ALA A 188 -3.44 -1.90 -8.73
C ALA A 188 -3.89 -1.06 -7.53
N LEU A 189 -4.50 0.08 -7.82
CA LEU A 189 -5.03 0.96 -6.78
C LEU A 189 -6.47 1.33 -7.07
N PHE A 190 -7.28 1.40 -6.02
CA PHE A 190 -8.59 2.03 -6.05
C PHE A 190 -8.58 3.25 -5.12
N GLU A 191 -8.92 4.41 -5.64
CA GLU A 191 -9.21 5.59 -4.81
C GLU A 191 -10.72 5.79 -4.77
N ILE A 192 -11.29 5.77 -3.57
CA ILE A 192 -12.72 5.91 -3.32
C ILE A 192 -12.93 7.24 -2.63
N GLN A 193 -13.83 8.07 -3.16
CA GLN A 193 -14.22 9.33 -2.56
C GLN A 193 -15.73 9.34 -2.28
N ALA A 194 -16.09 9.61 -1.04
CA ALA A 194 -17.47 9.94 -0.67
C ALA A 194 -17.87 11.27 -1.32
N ARG A 195 -19.04 11.31 -1.95
CA ARG A 195 -19.61 12.47 -2.61
C ARG A 195 -20.78 13.05 -1.84
#